data_AF-A0A945WYN0-F1
#
_entry.id   AF-A0A945WYN0-F1
#
_cell.length_a   1.000
_cell.length_b   1.000
_cell.length_c   1.000
_cell.angle_alpha   90.00
_cell.angle_beta   90.00
_cell.angle_gamma   90.00
#
_symmetry.space_group_name_H-M   'P 1'
#
loop_
_entity.id
_entity.type
_entity.pdbx_description
1 polymer ?
#
loop_
_entity_poly.entity_id
_entity_poly.type
_entity_poly.pdbx_seq_one_letter_code
_entity_poly.pdbx_strand_id
1 'polypeptide(L)'
;MSRDFTIGDVHDVADNVLANGWRGPAQVNRYFADCVARGVDVVGWRLSGVGDFLHHSQIENSPFDNCRWGGKPDSAGHRAMRKHDFLKLGAVSAQQHGIAFLPHLTMCDEGWFPRFKGLAPNVEAYYRSEGLEFLIQDDDYIKKPGLNSLSKWLENPETEILAKYARHIPAVEQSQRLPPEHPWSCLTRFAREHPEYAAATKGGFRMGRMLSYAYPAVRRYKMQLFREAAAHGCDGFILDYHRWSDDHDVPITDANGVAVTGYEQPAVDLFREKYGKDAYGVANNDPDWIRCRAEIGPTRFIEELRQEFPNKLLVAMVPLNDPLRTAAFADVEDWAARNLIDAVLVYCSQSWNYYDPLLFTSDYPEAVQRHGRSSPIQWTHDWLSRIGGQLPVHFYVNTRCHDETDPGAGKCRDLTERELYEQVRQQKEMGTSGAFFYQNYNAWCYRPVSQVAENSPFSAPTVAWDTSGIRLELSPADHGQLRLSVTFADDDTFLPDERILLPSTVTVIIDGSTVLHRHRGAPMARVEEVVSSTLPGTSPHRVILVAEASGHSLETAWEIPAPLEQPKGPI
;
A
#
# COMPACT_ATOMS: atom_id res chain seq x y z
N MET A 1 -17.82 -13.08 -14.16
CA MET A 1 -17.30 -13.22 -12.79
C MET A 1 -18.46 -13.30 -11.82
N SER A 2 -18.32 -14.02 -10.71
CA SER A 2 -19.26 -13.91 -9.58
C SER A 2 -19.29 -12.48 -9.06
N ARG A 3 -20.38 -12.08 -8.40
CA ARG A 3 -20.46 -10.78 -7.69
C ARG A 3 -19.46 -10.71 -6.53
N ASP A 4 -19.14 -11.86 -5.95
CA ASP A 4 -18.17 -11.99 -4.88
C ASP A 4 -16.84 -12.40 -5.51
N PHE A 5 -15.87 -11.50 -5.48
CA PHE A 5 -14.51 -11.77 -5.91
C PHE A 5 -13.52 -11.07 -4.98
N THR A 6 -12.35 -11.70 -4.81
CA THR A 6 -11.26 -11.17 -4.00
C THR A 6 -10.24 -10.50 -4.91
N ILE A 7 -9.87 -9.26 -4.57
CA ILE A 7 -8.88 -8.52 -5.34
C ILE A 7 -7.56 -8.52 -4.56
N GLY A 8 -6.50 -9.03 -5.18
CA GLY A 8 -5.14 -8.74 -4.76
C GLY A 8 -4.64 -7.54 -5.54
N ASP A 9 -4.03 -6.56 -4.88
CA ASP A 9 -3.34 -5.47 -5.57
C ASP A 9 -1.84 -5.67 -5.55
N VAL A 10 -1.26 -5.52 -6.73
CA VAL A 10 0.15 -5.31 -6.92
C VAL A 10 0.37 -3.81 -6.95
N HIS A 11 0.41 -3.23 -5.75
CA HIS A 11 0.77 -1.83 -5.61
C HIS A 11 2.21 -1.59 -6.06
N ASP A 12 3.08 -2.57 -5.78
CA ASP A 12 4.53 -2.38 -5.72
C ASP A 12 5.34 -3.48 -6.43
N VAL A 13 4.88 -4.17 -7.50
CA VAL A 13 5.84 -5.08 -8.20
C VAL A 13 7.01 -4.27 -8.74
N ALA A 14 6.77 -3.08 -9.31
CA ALA A 14 7.86 -2.21 -9.72
C ALA A 14 8.71 -1.78 -8.52
N ASP A 15 8.10 -1.32 -7.43
CA ASP A 15 8.80 -0.88 -6.22
C ASP A 15 9.55 -2.02 -5.52
N ASN A 16 9.02 -3.23 -5.50
CA ASN A 16 9.69 -4.40 -4.95
C ASN A 16 10.77 -4.93 -5.87
N VAL A 17 10.59 -4.84 -7.20
CA VAL A 17 11.64 -5.15 -8.17
C VAL A 17 12.78 -4.12 -8.08
N LEU A 18 12.43 -2.85 -7.85
CA LEU A 18 13.37 -1.76 -7.64
C LEU A 18 14.10 -1.87 -6.29
N ALA A 19 13.38 -2.16 -5.20
CA ALA A 19 13.90 -2.18 -3.83
C ALA A 19 14.57 -3.50 -3.45
N ASN A 20 14.01 -4.65 -3.86
CA ASN A 20 14.45 -5.98 -3.41
C ASN A 20 15.16 -6.79 -4.50
N GLY A 21 15.29 -6.21 -5.70
CA GLY A 21 16.02 -6.79 -6.82
C GLY A 21 15.17 -7.73 -7.68
N TRP A 22 15.32 -7.59 -8.99
CA TRP A 22 14.69 -8.44 -9.99
C TRP A 22 15.30 -9.85 -10.03
N ARG A 23 14.46 -10.90 -9.91
CA ARG A 23 14.89 -12.30 -10.06
C ARG A 23 14.48 -12.95 -11.39
N GLY A 24 13.97 -12.16 -12.33
CA GLY A 24 13.57 -12.64 -13.66
C GLY A 24 12.06 -12.88 -13.80
N PRO A 25 11.56 -13.09 -15.04
CA PRO A 25 10.12 -13.24 -15.31
C PRO A 25 9.40 -14.33 -14.51
N ALA A 26 10.11 -15.39 -14.12
CA ALA A 26 9.57 -16.46 -13.29
C ALA A 26 9.07 -15.97 -11.91
N GLN A 27 9.57 -14.83 -11.42
CA GLN A 27 9.07 -14.17 -10.21
C GLN A 27 7.62 -13.71 -10.38
N VAL A 28 7.30 -13.05 -11.50
CA VAL A 28 5.94 -12.60 -11.80
C VAL A 28 5.01 -13.80 -11.95
N ASN A 29 5.45 -14.84 -12.67
CA ASN A 29 4.64 -16.05 -12.80
C ASN A 29 4.38 -16.74 -11.44
N ARG A 30 5.37 -16.77 -10.55
CA ARG A 30 5.21 -17.30 -9.18
C ARG A 30 4.18 -16.48 -8.39
N TYR A 31 4.22 -15.15 -8.50
CA TYR A 31 3.23 -14.28 -7.84
C TYR A 31 1.79 -14.65 -8.22
N PHE A 32 1.50 -14.83 -9.51
CA PHE A 32 0.16 -15.21 -9.92
C PHE A 32 -0.23 -16.62 -9.45
N ALA A 33 0.71 -17.58 -9.44
CA ALA A 33 0.46 -18.89 -8.84
C ALA A 33 0.13 -18.78 -7.33
N ASP A 34 0.86 -17.92 -6.62
CA ASP A 34 0.65 -17.63 -5.20
C ASP A 34 -0.71 -16.97 -4.95
N CYS A 35 -1.17 -16.08 -5.84
CA CYS A 35 -2.50 -15.50 -5.83
C CYS A 35 -3.59 -16.58 -5.98
N VAL A 36 -3.47 -17.48 -6.97
CA VAL A 36 -4.43 -18.59 -7.15
C VAL A 36 -4.50 -19.46 -5.90
N ALA A 37 -3.34 -19.84 -5.37
CA ALA A 37 -3.25 -20.69 -4.18
C ALA A 37 -3.92 -20.06 -2.95
N ARG A 38 -4.11 -18.74 -2.94
CA ARG A 38 -4.75 -17.95 -1.87
C ARG A 38 -6.18 -17.53 -2.20
N GLY A 39 -6.75 -18.01 -3.31
CA GLY A 39 -8.11 -17.69 -3.73
C GLY A 39 -8.30 -16.25 -4.20
N VAL A 40 -7.26 -15.62 -4.75
CA VAL A 40 -7.38 -14.32 -5.41
C VAL A 40 -7.94 -14.50 -6.81
N ASP A 41 -9.05 -13.83 -7.10
CA ASP A 41 -9.75 -13.92 -8.39
C ASP A 41 -9.29 -12.84 -9.38
N VAL A 42 -8.91 -11.68 -8.85
CA VAL A 42 -8.57 -10.48 -9.60
C VAL A 42 -7.25 -9.92 -9.08
N VAL A 43 -6.34 -9.58 -9.99
CA VAL A 43 -5.14 -8.82 -9.67
C VAL A 43 -5.25 -7.40 -10.23
N GLY A 44 -5.28 -6.43 -9.33
CA GLY A 44 -4.96 -5.04 -9.62
C GLY A 44 -3.46 -4.93 -9.90
N TRP A 45 -3.09 -4.30 -11.03
CA TRP A 45 -1.68 -4.14 -11.40
C TRP A 45 -1.35 -2.68 -11.61
N ARG A 46 -0.68 -2.06 -10.64
CA ARG A 46 -0.37 -0.63 -10.72
C ARG A 46 0.43 -0.31 -11.97
N LEU A 47 -0.18 0.52 -12.82
CA LEU A 47 0.36 0.95 -14.10
C LEU A 47 0.97 2.34 -14.01
N SER A 48 0.39 3.22 -13.19
CA SER A 48 0.88 4.58 -13.01
C SER A 48 1.12 4.91 -11.54
N GLY A 49 2.07 5.78 -11.30
CA GLY A 49 2.24 6.40 -10.00
C GLY A 49 3.04 7.67 -10.14
N VAL A 50 2.60 8.75 -9.49
CA VAL A 50 3.41 9.96 -9.41
C VAL A 50 3.73 10.49 -10.82
N GLY A 51 2.76 10.45 -11.74
CA GLY A 51 2.92 10.89 -13.13
C GLY A 51 3.88 10.07 -14.02
N ASP A 52 4.44 8.97 -13.51
CA ASP A 52 5.23 8.02 -14.30
C ASP A 52 4.41 6.74 -14.59
N PHE A 53 4.76 6.06 -15.69
CA PHE A 53 4.11 4.81 -16.12
C PHE A 53 5.07 3.62 -16.05
N LEU A 54 4.70 2.59 -15.27
CA LEU A 54 5.52 1.44 -14.90
C LEU A 54 5.63 0.37 -16.02
N HIS A 55 5.54 0.80 -17.27
CA HIS A 55 5.74 0.01 -18.49
C HIS A 55 6.32 0.89 -19.61
N HIS A 56 6.60 0.29 -20.77
CA HIS A 56 7.10 1.00 -21.94
C HIS A 56 5.95 1.71 -22.70
N SER A 57 5.37 2.72 -22.06
CA SER A 57 4.36 3.54 -22.69
C SER A 57 4.91 4.26 -23.92
N GLN A 58 4.10 4.33 -24.98
CA GLN A 58 4.35 5.17 -26.16
C GLN A 58 3.80 6.59 -25.97
N ILE A 59 2.88 6.75 -25.02
CA ILE A 59 2.18 8.01 -24.76
C ILE A 59 2.94 8.81 -23.70
N GLU A 60 3.32 8.15 -22.61
CA GLU A 60 3.89 8.79 -21.45
C GLU A 60 5.34 8.40 -21.16
N ASN A 61 5.97 9.18 -20.27
CA ASN A 61 7.31 8.86 -19.83
C ASN A 61 7.28 7.61 -18.95
N SER A 62 8.22 6.72 -19.25
CA SER A 62 8.55 5.65 -18.34
C SER A 62 9.50 6.21 -17.26
N PRO A 63 9.36 5.84 -15.97
CA PRO A 63 10.24 6.33 -14.91
C PRO A 63 11.72 6.03 -15.17
N PHE A 64 11.99 5.12 -16.10
CA PHE A 64 13.31 4.62 -16.48
C PHE A 64 14.12 5.61 -17.32
N ASP A 65 13.44 6.54 -18.00
CA ASP A 65 14.11 7.56 -18.80
C ASP A 65 14.75 8.64 -17.92
N ASN A 66 14.28 8.81 -16.67
CA ASN A 66 14.57 10.00 -15.87
C ASN A 66 15.09 9.75 -14.43
N CYS A 67 15.51 8.51 -14.08
CA CYS A 67 16.09 8.17 -12.76
C CYS A 67 15.30 8.69 -11.53
N ARG A 68 13.97 8.76 -11.63
CA ARG A 68 13.11 9.55 -10.71
C ARG A 68 12.91 8.92 -9.32
N TRP A 69 13.10 7.61 -9.18
CA TRP A 69 12.75 6.86 -7.96
C TRP A 69 13.91 6.67 -6.97
N GLY A 70 14.92 7.54 -6.98
CA GLY A 70 16.06 7.48 -6.06
C GLY A 70 16.97 6.25 -6.22
N GLY A 71 16.60 5.31 -7.10
CA GLY A 71 17.44 4.19 -7.47
C GLY A 71 18.64 4.70 -8.27
N LYS A 72 19.82 4.12 -8.01
CA LYS A 72 21.00 4.36 -8.86
C LYS A 72 20.59 4.09 -10.32
N PRO A 73 20.98 4.97 -11.27
CA PRO A 73 20.96 4.60 -12.68
C PRO A 73 21.58 3.20 -12.81
N ASP A 74 20.92 2.29 -13.52
CA ASP A 74 21.31 0.87 -13.62
C ASP A 74 21.16 0.02 -12.34
N SER A 75 20.18 0.29 -11.48
CA SER A 75 19.72 -0.72 -10.51
C SER A 75 19.26 -2.00 -11.23
N ALA A 76 19.20 -3.13 -10.52
CA ALA A 76 18.68 -4.38 -11.07
C ALA A 76 17.25 -4.22 -11.58
N GLY A 77 16.41 -3.46 -10.85
CA GLY A 77 15.06 -3.11 -11.29
C GLY A 77 15.04 -2.24 -12.55
N HIS A 78 15.88 -1.22 -12.65
CA HIS A 78 15.98 -0.41 -13.88
C HIS A 78 16.38 -1.25 -15.10
N ARG A 79 17.37 -2.15 -14.96
CA ARG A 79 17.73 -3.08 -16.05
C ARG A 79 16.61 -4.04 -16.40
N ALA A 80 15.88 -4.52 -15.40
CA ALA A 80 14.75 -5.42 -15.60
C ALA A 80 13.67 -4.74 -16.43
N MET A 81 13.28 -3.52 -16.04
CA MET A 81 12.19 -2.80 -16.68
C MET A 81 12.54 -2.37 -18.11
N ARG A 82 13.78 -1.95 -18.39
CA ARG A 82 14.23 -1.74 -19.80
C ARG A 82 14.21 -3.00 -20.66
N LYS A 83 14.41 -4.17 -20.05
CA LYS A 83 14.45 -5.45 -20.77
C LYS A 83 13.07 -6.08 -20.91
N HIS A 84 12.16 -5.78 -20.00
CA HIS A 84 10.91 -6.49 -19.85
C HIS A 84 9.75 -5.51 -19.70
N ASP A 85 8.75 -5.70 -20.54
CA ASP A 85 7.46 -5.04 -20.38
C ASP A 85 6.67 -5.72 -19.26
N PHE A 86 6.63 -5.08 -18.09
CA PHE A 86 5.98 -5.63 -16.89
C PHE A 86 4.47 -5.72 -17.01
N LEU A 87 3.84 -4.83 -17.77
CA LEU A 87 2.40 -4.90 -18.05
C LEU A 87 2.09 -6.16 -18.87
N LYS A 88 2.87 -6.41 -19.93
CA LYS A 88 2.74 -7.64 -20.73
C LYS A 88 3.06 -8.90 -19.92
N LEU A 89 4.11 -8.88 -19.09
CA LEU A 89 4.45 -10.02 -18.23
C LEU A 89 3.34 -10.34 -17.24
N GLY A 90 2.74 -9.31 -16.64
CA GLY A 90 1.59 -9.44 -15.74
C GLY A 90 0.39 -10.06 -16.44
N ALA A 91 -0.03 -9.51 -17.57
CA ALA A 91 -1.16 -10.00 -18.34
C ALA A 91 -1.00 -11.47 -18.79
N VAL A 92 0.17 -11.83 -19.33
CA VAL A 92 0.46 -13.22 -19.75
C VAL A 92 0.44 -14.18 -18.56
N SER A 93 1.03 -13.78 -17.43
CA SER A 93 1.06 -14.62 -16.23
C SER A 93 -0.36 -14.81 -15.67
N ALA A 94 -1.16 -13.73 -15.58
CA ALA A 94 -2.54 -13.80 -15.13
C ALA A 94 -3.37 -14.78 -16.00
N GLN A 95 -3.24 -14.68 -17.33
CA GLN A 95 -3.92 -15.57 -18.27
C GLN A 95 -3.51 -17.04 -18.07
N GLN A 96 -2.21 -17.32 -17.83
CA GLN A 96 -1.73 -18.68 -17.57
C GLN A 96 -2.31 -19.31 -16.31
N HIS A 97 -2.69 -18.49 -15.33
CA HIS A 97 -3.24 -18.91 -14.05
C HIS A 97 -4.76 -18.75 -13.95
N GLY A 98 -5.42 -18.23 -15.00
CA GLY A 98 -6.86 -18.02 -15.00
C GLY A 98 -7.35 -16.94 -14.02
N ILE A 99 -6.49 -15.97 -13.68
CA ILE A 99 -6.81 -14.80 -12.85
C ILE A 99 -7.14 -13.62 -13.75
N ALA A 100 -8.14 -12.80 -13.37
CA ALA A 100 -8.42 -11.57 -14.10
C ALA A 100 -7.37 -10.50 -13.80
N PHE A 101 -6.92 -9.81 -14.85
CA PHE A 101 -5.86 -8.81 -14.78
C PHE A 101 -6.40 -7.41 -15.06
N LEU A 102 -6.30 -6.51 -14.08
CA LEU A 102 -6.82 -5.15 -14.16
C LEU A 102 -5.68 -4.14 -13.95
N PRO A 103 -5.15 -3.51 -15.01
CA PRO A 103 -4.27 -2.36 -14.87
C PRO A 103 -4.92 -1.29 -14.00
N HIS A 104 -4.18 -0.84 -13.00
CA HIS A 104 -4.59 0.16 -12.01
C HIS A 104 -3.95 1.49 -12.37
N LEU A 105 -4.78 2.45 -12.77
CA LEU A 105 -4.38 3.78 -13.20
C LEU A 105 -4.84 4.82 -12.19
N THR A 106 -3.92 5.70 -11.83
CA THR A 106 -4.20 6.89 -11.03
C THR A 106 -4.88 7.97 -11.89
N MET A 107 -6.03 8.42 -11.43
CA MET A 107 -6.88 9.34 -12.19
C MET A 107 -6.51 10.81 -11.97
N CYS A 108 -5.95 11.13 -10.80
CA CYS A 108 -5.65 12.50 -10.35
C CYS A 108 -4.20 12.67 -9.85
N ASP A 109 -3.27 11.82 -10.30
CA ASP A 109 -1.86 11.82 -9.86
C ASP A 109 -0.93 12.01 -11.06
N GLU A 110 -0.86 13.25 -11.56
CA GLU A 110 -0.03 13.62 -12.70
C GLU A 110 1.41 13.89 -12.32
N GLY A 111 1.76 13.79 -11.04
CA GLY A 111 3.12 13.95 -10.58
C GLY A 111 3.23 14.14 -9.08
N TRP A 112 4.43 13.89 -8.58
CA TRP A 112 4.80 14.15 -7.19
C TRP A 112 5.81 15.28 -7.12
N PHE A 113 5.63 16.13 -6.13
CA PHE A 113 6.74 16.90 -5.59
C PHE A 113 7.05 16.31 -4.22
N PRO A 114 8.31 15.91 -3.98
CA PRO A 114 8.70 15.39 -2.70
C PRO A 114 8.44 16.44 -1.62
N ARG A 115 8.02 15.97 -0.44
CA ARG A 115 8.21 16.75 0.78
C ARG A 115 9.72 16.92 0.96
N PHE A 116 10.19 18.14 1.21
CA PHE A 116 11.61 18.55 1.18
C PHE A 116 12.51 17.95 2.28
N LYS A 117 12.13 16.82 2.88
CA LYS A 117 12.92 16.17 3.92
C LYS A 117 13.92 15.20 3.31
N GLY A 118 15.21 15.51 3.43
CA GLY A 118 16.29 14.63 3.00
C GLY A 118 16.56 14.68 1.49
N LEU A 119 16.52 15.87 0.88
CA LEU A 119 17.06 16.07 -0.45
C LEU A 119 18.46 15.45 -0.52
N ALA A 120 18.70 14.60 -1.51
CA ALA A 120 20.06 14.21 -1.83
C ALA A 120 20.87 15.51 -2.07
N PRO A 121 22.12 15.64 -1.57
CA PRO A 121 22.85 16.92 -1.57
C PRO A 121 22.95 17.62 -2.94
N ASN A 122 22.89 16.85 -4.02
CA ASN A 122 22.85 17.34 -5.39
C ASN A 122 21.56 18.12 -5.73
N VAL A 123 20.43 17.81 -5.09
CA VAL A 123 19.15 18.48 -5.34
C VAL A 123 19.09 19.83 -4.65
N GLU A 124 19.60 19.91 -3.41
CA GLU A 124 19.73 21.19 -2.70
C GLU A 124 20.66 22.14 -3.47
N ALA A 125 21.80 21.64 -3.95
CA ALA A 125 22.74 22.41 -4.76
C ALA A 125 22.11 22.93 -6.06
N TYR A 126 21.30 22.12 -6.74
CA TYR A 126 20.56 22.52 -7.94
C TYR A 126 19.55 23.64 -7.65
N TYR A 127 18.71 23.50 -6.61
CA TYR A 127 17.75 24.56 -6.29
C TYR A 127 18.42 25.86 -5.88
N ARG A 128 19.59 25.80 -5.21
CA ARG A 128 20.43 26.97 -4.94
C ARG A 128 21.03 27.57 -6.22
N SER A 129 21.44 26.76 -7.20
CA SER A 129 21.98 27.30 -8.45
C SER A 129 20.91 27.98 -9.32
N GLU A 130 19.65 27.54 -9.22
CA GLU A 130 18.52 28.10 -9.96
C GLU A 130 17.82 29.28 -9.25
N GLY A 131 18.30 29.71 -8.08
CA GLY A 131 17.64 30.77 -7.30
C GLY A 131 16.25 30.36 -6.75
N LEU A 132 16.06 29.06 -6.55
CA LEU A 132 14.83 28.43 -6.08
C LEU A 132 14.93 28.03 -4.59
N GLU A 133 15.76 28.71 -3.81
CA GLU A 133 16.01 28.38 -2.40
C GLU A 133 14.75 28.49 -1.53
N PHE A 134 13.77 29.27 -1.98
CA PHE A 134 12.47 29.37 -1.33
C PHE A 134 11.68 28.05 -1.31
N LEU A 135 12.04 27.09 -2.17
CA LEU A 135 11.49 25.73 -2.16
C LEU A 135 12.20 24.83 -1.13
N ILE A 136 13.41 25.15 -0.70
CA ILE A 136 14.25 24.34 0.20
C ILE A 136 13.91 24.59 1.69
N GLN A 137 12.65 24.84 2.06
CA GLN A 137 12.33 25.31 3.42
C GLN A 137 12.41 24.25 4.52
N ASP A 138 12.74 24.76 5.71
CA ASP A 138 13.23 24.10 6.92
C ASP A 138 12.18 23.21 7.64
N ASP A 139 12.66 22.09 8.19
CA ASP A 139 11.91 21.02 8.87
C ASP A 139 11.07 21.53 10.07
N ASP A 140 11.43 22.69 10.61
CA ASP A 140 10.80 23.30 11.79
C ASP A 140 9.40 23.87 11.52
N TYR A 141 9.01 24.08 10.26
CA TYR A 141 7.68 24.64 9.95
C TYR A 141 6.55 23.62 10.14
N ILE A 142 6.77 22.35 9.79
CA ILE A 142 5.78 21.26 9.90
C ILE A 142 5.62 20.79 11.35
N LYS A 143 6.69 20.87 12.15
CA LYS A 143 6.69 20.44 13.56
C LYS A 143 6.06 21.46 14.52
N LYS A 144 5.68 22.66 14.09
CA LYS A 144 5.10 23.67 14.98
C LYS A 144 3.71 23.23 15.47
N PRO A 145 3.53 22.97 16.78
CA PRO A 145 2.23 22.67 17.35
C PRO A 145 1.38 23.94 17.29
N GLY A 146 0.51 24.02 16.29
CA GLY A 146 -0.25 25.23 15.95
C GLY A 146 -0.87 25.20 14.55
N LEU A 147 -0.38 24.33 13.66
CA LEU A 147 -1.03 24.02 12.38
C LEU A 147 -2.36 23.25 12.54
N ASN A 148 -2.67 22.73 13.73
CA ASN A 148 -3.88 21.96 14.02
C ASN A 148 -5.14 22.81 14.30
N SER A 149 -5.05 24.14 14.42
CA SER A 149 -6.27 24.95 14.53
C SER A 149 -6.78 25.33 13.14
N LEU A 150 -7.30 24.32 12.42
CA LEU A 150 -8.06 24.50 11.18
C LEU A 150 -9.08 25.64 11.32
N SER A 151 -9.64 25.85 12.52
CA SER A 151 -10.57 26.92 12.86
C SER A 151 -10.10 28.35 12.51
N LYS A 152 -8.84 28.72 12.77
CA LYS A 152 -8.30 30.05 12.38
C LYS A 152 -8.09 30.20 10.86
N TRP A 153 -8.12 29.10 10.12
CA TRP A 153 -7.96 29.07 8.67
C TRP A 153 -9.30 29.25 7.96
N LEU A 154 -10.38 28.78 8.58
CA LEU A 154 -11.74 28.91 8.06
C LEU A 154 -12.28 30.35 8.09
N GLU A 155 -11.64 31.24 8.85
CA GLU A 155 -12.10 32.63 9.03
C GLU A 155 -11.65 33.59 7.91
N ASN A 156 -10.66 33.23 7.08
CA ASN A 156 -10.16 34.12 6.01
C ASN A 156 -9.69 33.36 4.74
N PRO A 157 -10.60 32.67 4.02
CA PRO A 157 -10.24 31.62 3.06
C PRO A 157 -9.72 32.09 1.69
N GLU A 158 -9.95 33.33 1.26
CA GLU A 158 -9.84 33.66 -0.18
C GLU A 158 -8.53 34.36 -0.63
N THR A 159 -7.67 34.87 0.26
CA THR A 159 -6.44 35.59 -0.17
C THR A 159 -5.14 35.16 0.53
N GLU A 160 -5.14 34.93 1.84
CA GLU A 160 -3.90 34.66 2.57
C GLU A 160 -3.46 33.18 2.44
N ILE A 161 -4.42 32.26 2.33
CA ILE A 161 -4.14 30.81 2.26
C ILE A 161 -3.52 30.43 0.92
N LEU A 162 -4.12 30.82 -0.21
CA LEU A 162 -3.53 30.55 -1.52
C LEU A 162 -2.17 31.24 -1.68
N ALA A 163 -1.97 32.46 -1.16
CA ALA A 163 -0.68 33.13 -1.19
C ALA A 163 0.40 32.44 -0.32
N LYS A 164 -0.01 31.83 0.80
CA LYS A 164 0.85 31.06 1.70
C LYS A 164 1.17 29.68 1.15
N TYR A 165 0.19 29.02 0.51
CA TYR A 165 0.32 27.67 -0.06
C TYR A 165 0.81 27.65 -1.49
N ALA A 166 0.70 28.72 -2.28
CA ALA A 166 1.33 28.82 -3.60
C ALA A 166 2.87 28.67 -3.51
N ARG A 167 3.44 28.78 -2.31
CA ARG A 167 4.85 28.48 -2.01
C ARG A 167 5.13 26.98 -1.79
N HIS A 168 4.11 26.18 -1.46
CA HIS A 168 4.23 24.78 -1.05
C HIS A 168 3.52 23.80 -2.00
N ILE A 169 2.45 24.24 -2.65
CA ILE A 169 1.81 23.56 -3.77
C ILE A 169 2.46 24.13 -5.03
N PRO A 170 3.27 23.34 -5.74
CA PRO A 170 3.84 23.81 -6.95
C PRO A 170 2.74 24.06 -7.98
N ALA A 171 2.63 25.33 -8.33
CA ALA A 171 1.96 25.77 -9.54
C ALA A 171 2.54 25.00 -10.74
N VAL A 172 1.73 24.78 -11.77
CA VAL A 172 2.22 24.13 -12.99
C VAL A 172 3.42 24.89 -13.56
N GLU A 173 3.40 26.21 -13.45
CA GLU A 173 4.46 27.11 -13.86
C GLU A 173 5.79 26.86 -13.12
N GLN A 174 5.75 26.44 -11.86
CA GLN A 174 6.96 26.04 -11.12
C GLN A 174 7.50 24.71 -11.64
N SER A 175 6.60 23.79 -11.97
CA SER A 175 6.92 22.46 -12.49
C SER A 175 7.57 22.52 -13.88
N GLN A 176 7.15 23.48 -14.71
CA GLN A 176 7.70 23.70 -16.05
C GLN A 176 9.12 24.26 -16.05
N ARG A 177 9.56 24.89 -14.95
CA ARG A 177 10.94 25.39 -14.81
C ARG A 177 11.94 24.27 -14.56
N LEU A 178 11.47 23.10 -14.13
CA LEU A 178 12.32 21.94 -13.95
C LEU A 178 12.55 21.26 -15.32
N PRO A 179 13.81 20.96 -15.69
CA PRO A 179 14.12 20.20 -16.90
C PRO A 179 13.41 18.84 -16.93
N PRO A 180 13.02 18.30 -18.10
CA PRO A 180 12.40 16.98 -18.23
C PRO A 180 13.14 15.83 -17.53
N GLU A 181 14.46 15.87 -17.62
CA GLU A 181 15.41 14.95 -17.01
C GLU A 181 15.59 15.17 -15.51
N HIS A 182 15.05 16.26 -14.95
CA HIS A 182 15.12 16.51 -13.52
C HIS A 182 14.36 15.39 -12.79
N PRO A 183 14.99 14.71 -11.82
CA PRO A 183 14.41 13.54 -11.15
C PRO A 183 13.10 13.86 -10.40
N TRP A 184 12.82 15.15 -10.19
CA TRP A 184 11.64 15.65 -9.50
C TRP A 184 10.65 16.37 -10.41
N SER A 185 10.87 16.42 -11.73
CA SER A 185 9.76 16.71 -12.64
C SER A 185 8.92 15.46 -12.85
N CYS A 186 8.27 14.97 -11.80
CA CYS A 186 7.39 13.81 -11.92
C CYS A 186 6.10 14.12 -12.69
N LEU A 187 6.01 15.26 -13.40
CA LEU A 187 4.88 15.51 -14.28
C LEU A 187 4.84 14.50 -15.43
N THR A 188 3.63 14.01 -15.73
CA THR A 188 3.32 13.42 -17.03
C THR A 188 3.75 14.39 -18.13
N ARG A 189 4.18 13.83 -19.27
CA ARG A 189 4.53 14.60 -20.47
C ARG A 189 3.37 15.51 -20.85
N PHE A 190 2.16 14.97 -20.85
CA PHE A 190 0.95 15.74 -21.15
C PHE A 190 0.74 16.91 -20.19
N ALA A 191 0.83 16.70 -18.87
CA ALA A 191 0.64 17.79 -17.91
C ALA A 191 1.71 18.89 -18.02
N ARG A 192 2.94 18.54 -18.41
CA ARG A 192 4.01 19.52 -18.64
C ARG A 192 3.77 20.36 -19.89
N GLU A 193 3.39 19.70 -20.98
CA GLU A 193 3.17 20.31 -22.29
C GLU A 193 1.87 21.13 -22.34
N HIS A 194 0.89 20.77 -21.52
CA HIS A 194 -0.43 21.39 -21.48
C HIS A 194 -0.82 21.89 -20.08
N PRO A 195 -0.07 22.87 -19.53
CA PRO A 195 -0.37 23.44 -18.21
C PRO A 195 -1.76 24.09 -18.13
N GLU A 196 -2.32 24.48 -19.28
CA GLU A 196 -3.67 25.05 -19.39
C GLU A 196 -4.78 24.11 -19.00
N TYR A 197 -4.50 22.80 -18.96
CA TYR A 197 -5.47 21.78 -18.59
C TYR A 197 -5.41 21.36 -17.13
N ALA A 198 -4.51 21.94 -16.34
CA ALA A 198 -4.48 21.74 -14.91
C ALA A 198 -5.78 22.22 -14.24
N ALA A 199 -6.14 21.53 -13.16
CA ALA A 199 -7.28 21.90 -12.35
C ALA A 199 -7.07 23.27 -11.70
N ALA A 200 -8.09 24.10 -11.75
CA ALA A 200 -8.04 25.50 -11.33
C ALA A 200 -8.90 25.73 -10.09
N THR A 201 -8.41 26.55 -9.18
CA THR A 201 -9.18 27.08 -8.05
C THR A 201 -9.99 28.30 -8.45
N LYS A 202 -10.91 28.72 -7.59
CA LYS A 202 -11.70 29.96 -7.76
C LYS A 202 -10.82 31.19 -8.01
N GLY A 203 -9.65 31.26 -7.39
CA GLY A 203 -8.68 32.35 -7.55
C GLY A 203 -7.79 32.23 -8.80
N GLY A 204 -8.03 31.24 -9.67
CA GLY A 204 -7.25 31.00 -10.89
C GLY A 204 -5.93 30.26 -10.66
N PHE A 205 -5.63 29.81 -9.44
CA PHE A 205 -4.45 28.99 -9.17
C PHE A 205 -4.58 27.62 -9.82
N ARG A 206 -3.54 27.17 -10.54
CA ARG A 206 -3.52 25.90 -11.26
C ARG A 206 -2.69 24.85 -10.53
N MET A 207 -3.31 23.71 -10.24
CA MET A 207 -2.71 22.60 -9.52
C MET A 207 -1.76 21.82 -10.42
N GLY A 208 -0.46 21.80 -10.11
CA GLY A 208 0.56 21.09 -10.89
C GLY A 208 0.32 19.59 -11.06
N ARG A 209 -0.41 18.95 -10.13
CA ARG A 209 -0.51 17.48 -10.03
C ARG A 209 -1.83 16.90 -10.55
N MET A 210 -2.78 17.74 -10.96
CA MET A 210 -4.13 17.30 -11.30
C MET A 210 -4.59 17.97 -12.58
N LEU A 211 -4.82 17.16 -13.61
CA LEU A 211 -5.49 17.61 -14.83
C LEU A 211 -7.01 17.60 -14.62
N SER A 212 -7.71 18.58 -15.21
CA SER A 212 -9.17 18.63 -15.15
C SER A 212 -9.80 17.84 -16.30
N TYR A 213 -10.63 16.88 -15.95
CA TYR A 213 -11.42 16.10 -16.91
C TYR A 213 -12.51 16.96 -17.58
N ALA A 214 -12.78 18.18 -17.12
CA ALA A 214 -13.67 19.10 -17.81
C ALA A 214 -13.17 19.42 -19.23
N TYR A 215 -11.84 19.38 -19.44
CA TYR A 215 -11.24 19.54 -20.76
C TYR A 215 -11.33 18.25 -21.59
N PRO A 216 -11.95 18.27 -22.78
CA PRO A 216 -12.00 17.10 -23.66
C PRO A 216 -10.62 16.57 -24.07
N ALA A 217 -9.59 17.44 -24.10
CA ALA A 217 -8.22 17.03 -24.40
C ALA A 217 -7.64 16.09 -23.33
N VAL A 218 -7.89 16.37 -22.05
CA VAL A 218 -7.47 15.51 -20.92
C VAL A 218 -8.15 14.16 -21.00
N ARG A 219 -9.47 14.13 -21.27
CA ARG A 219 -10.22 12.88 -21.42
C ARG A 219 -9.70 12.03 -22.58
N ARG A 220 -9.40 12.64 -23.73
CA ARG A 220 -8.79 11.95 -24.87
C ARG A 220 -7.41 11.39 -24.54
N TYR A 221 -6.57 12.17 -23.85
CA TYR A 221 -5.26 11.71 -23.38
C TYR A 221 -5.39 10.49 -22.47
N LYS A 222 -6.24 10.56 -21.43
CA LYS A 222 -6.50 9.43 -20.53
C LYS A 222 -7.03 8.21 -21.28
N MET A 223 -7.95 8.41 -22.22
CA MET A 223 -8.47 7.33 -23.07
C MET A 223 -7.37 6.62 -23.88
N GLN A 224 -6.36 7.35 -24.37
CA GLN A 224 -5.23 6.73 -25.06
C GLN A 224 -4.45 5.79 -24.14
N LEU A 225 -4.24 6.17 -22.87
CA LEU A 225 -3.57 5.31 -21.88
C LEU A 225 -4.36 4.02 -21.63
N PHE A 226 -5.69 4.11 -21.53
CA PHE A 226 -6.55 2.92 -21.40
C PHE A 226 -6.53 2.04 -22.65
N ARG A 227 -6.48 2.63 -23.86
CA ARG A 227 -6.32 1.87 -25.11
C ARG A 227 -4.98 1.14 -25.18
N GLU A 228 -3.90 1.81 -24.76
CA GLU A 228 -2.59 1.19 -24.66
C GLU A 228 -2.64 0.00 -23.70
N ALA A 229 -3.15 0.20 -22.47
CA ALA A 229 -3.28 -0.88 -21.50
C ALA A 229 -4.16 -2.04 -22.01
N ALA A 230 -5.29 -1.75 -22.66
CA ALA A 230 -6.19 -2.73 -23.25
C ALA A 230 -5.50 -3.63 -24.29
N ALA A 231 -4.55 -3.07 -25.05
CA ALA A 231 -3.81 -3.81 -26.08
C ALA A 231 -2.94 -4.94 -25.52
N HIS A 232 -2.66 -4.94 -24.21
CA HIS A 232 -1.97 -6.04 -23.52
C HIS A 232 -2.89 -7.21 -23.15
N GLY A 233 -4.20 -7.12 -23.44
CA GLY A 233 -5.15 -8.20 -23.19
C GLY A 233 -5.64 -8.29 -21.75
N CYS A 234 -5.73 -7.16 -21.03
CA CYS A 234 -6.31 -7.10 -19.69
C CYS A 234 -7.82 -7.40 -19.69
N ASP A 235 -8.38 -7.76 -18.54
CA ASP A 235 -9.82 -8.05 -18.37
C ASP A 235 -10.63 -6.81 -18.00
N GLY A 236 -9.96 -5.78 -17.48
CA GLY A 236 -10.60 -4.57 -16.99
C GLY A 236 -9.60 -3.50 -16.59
N PHE A 237 -10.05 -2.54 -15.78
CA PHE A 237 -9.26 -1.47 -15.22
C PHE A 237 -9.69 -1.13 -13.80
N ILE A 238 -8.73 -0.74 -12.96
CA ILE A 238 -9.00 -0.03 -11.71
C ILE A 238 -8.73 1.46 -11.94
N LEU A 239 -9.73 2.29 -11.68
CA LEU A 239 -9.69 3.74 -11.80
C LEU A 239 -9.51 4.36 -10.42
N ASP A 240 -8.29 4.74 -10.08
CA ASP A 240 -7.93 5.27 -8.76
C ASP A 240 -8.14 6.79 -8.69
N TYR A 241 -9.32 7.16 -8.22
CA TYR A 241 -9.71 8.50 -7.83
C TYR A 241 -9.34 8.81 -6.38
N HIS A 242 -8.82 7.86 -5.61
CA HIS A 242 -8.42 8.11 -4.23
C HIS A 242 -7.17 9.01 -4.18
N ARG A 243 -6.17 8.71 -5.01
CA ARG A 243 -4.89 9.44 -5.03
C ARG A 243 -5.11 10.93 -5.27
N TRP A 244 -4.63 11.75 -4.33
CA TRP A 244 -4.73 13.22 -4.29
C TRP A 244 -6.11 13.82 -4.12
N SER A 245 -7.17 13.02 -3.96
CA SER A 245 -8.51 13.59 -3.78
C SER A 245 -8.75 14.15 -2.36
N ASP A 246 -7.94 13.70 -1.38
CA ASP A 246 -8.05 14.05 0.04
C ASP A 246 -6.66 13.99 0.74
N ASP A 247 -5.61 14.55 0.12
CA ASP A 247 -4.26 14.46 0.69
C ASP A 247 -4.15 15.25 2.00
N HIS A 248 -3.72 14.56 3.07
CA HIS A 248 -3.54 15.12 4.41
C HIS A 248 -2.51 16.26 4.46
N ASP A 249 -1.63 16.35 3.46
CA ASP A 249 -0.57 17.35 3.43
C ASP A 249 -0.98 18.68 2.81
N VAL A 250 -2.00 18.67 1.95
CA VAL A 250 -2.42 19.84 1.20
C VAL A 250 -3.94 19.93 1.30
N PRO A 251 -4.48 20.86 2.10
CA PRO A 251 -5.92 21.06 2.18
C PRO A 251 -6.43 21.53 0.82
N ILE A 252 -7.00 20.60 0.07
CA ILE A 252 -7.64 20.79 -1.24
C ILE A 252 -9.16 20.87 -1.13
N THR A 253 -9.70 20.78 0.10
CA THR A 253 -11.11 20.98 0.43
C THR A 253 -11.28 22.21 1.32
N ASP A 254 -12.41 22.88 1.19
CA ASP A 254 -12.79 24.00 2.05
C ASP A 254 -13.38 23.55 3.41
N ALA A 255 -13.90 24.52 4.18
CA ALA A 255 -14.57 24.31 5.47
C ALA A 255 -15.72 23.28 5.44
N ASN A 256 -16.35 23.11 4.28
CA ASN A 256 -17.49 22.24 4.07
C ASN A 256 -17.07 20.85 3.56
N GLY A 257 -15.76 20.59 3.47
CA GLY A 257 -15.22 19.36 2.89
C GLY A 257 -15.41 19.28 1.38
N VAL A 258 -15.58 20.42 0.69
CA VAL A 258 -15.75 20.46 -0.77
C VAL A 258 -14.48 20.94 -1.43
N ALA A 259 -14.05 20.24 -2.48
CA ALA A 259 -12.83 20.57 -3.20
C ALA A 259 -12.83 22.02 -3.71
N VAL A 260 -11.70 22.69 -3.55
CA VAL A 260 -11.49 24.09 -3.95
C VAL A 260 -11.17 24.24 -5.44
N THR A 261 -11.06 23.13 -6.16
CA THR A 261 -10.77 23.03 -7.60
C THR A 261 -12.04 22.86 -8.44
N GLY A 262 -11.89 22.81 -9.77
CA GLY A 262 -13.00 22.64 -10.71
C GLY A 262 -13.50 23.94 -11.33
N TYR A 263 -12.77 25.05 -11.17
CA TYR A 263 -13.09 26.36 -11.75
C TYR A 263 -12.46 26.55 -13.13
N GLU A 264 -12.31 25.46 -13.88
CA GLU A 264 -11.84 25.51 -15.25
C GLU A 264 -12.92 26.07 -16.18
N GLN A 265 -12.51 26.80 -17.21
CA GLN A 265 -13.44 27.53 -18.08
C GLN A 265 -14.59 26.66 -18.64
N PRO A 266 -14.37 25.41 -19.11
CA PRO A 266 -15.46 24.58 -19.60
C PRO A 266 -16.53 24.28 -18.53
N ALA A 267 -16.13 24.05 -17.28
CA ALA A 267 -17.06 23.79 -16.19
C ALA A 267 -17.86 25.04 -15.82
N VAL A 268 -17.19 26.21 -15.77
CA VAL A 268 -17.83 27.50 -15.51
C VAL A 268 -18.85 27.85 -16.59
N ASP A 269 -18.49 27.64 -17.86
CA ASP A 269 -19.38 27.93 -18.98
C ASP A 269 -20.60 27.00 -18.98
N LEU A 270 -20.40 25.70 -18.75
CA LEU A 270 -21.51 24.75 -18.61
C LEU A 270 -22.43 25.13 -17.44
N PHE A 271 -21.88 25.53 -16.30
CA PHE A 271 -22.67 25.91 -15.13
C PHE A 271 -23.53 27.14 -15.42
N ARG A 272 -22.96 28.15 -16.09
CA ARG A 272 -23.69 29.34 -16.52
C ARG A 272 -24.80 29.01 -17.51
N GLU A 273 -24.50 28.16 -18.50
CA GLU A 273 -25.48 27.73 -19.51
C GLU A 273 -26.64 26.94 -18.86
N LYS A 274 -26.32 25.96 -18.01
CA LYS A 274 -27.29 25.02 -17.45
C LYS A 274 -28.14 25.62 -16.34
N TYR A 275 -27.57 26.48 -15.50
CA TYR A 275 -28.23 26.98 -14.28
C TYR A 275 -28.49 28.49 -14.30
N GLY A 276 -27.95 29.24 -15.26
CA GLY A 276 -28.07 30.70 -15.29
C GLY A 276 -27.37 31.40 -14.11
N LYS A 277 -26.45 30.70 -13.43
CA LYS A 277 -25.69 31.17 -12.26
C LYS A 277 -24.24 31.43 -12.63
N ASP A 278 -23.59 32.34 -11.92
CA ASP A 278 -22.14 32.53 -12.03
C ASP A 278 -21.41 31.61 -11.03
N ALA A 279 -20.53 30.73 -11.51
CA ALA A 279 -19.77 29.80 -10.68
C ALA A 279 -18.91 30.52 -9.63
N TYR A 280 -18.43 31.73 -9.93
CA TYR A 280 -17.64 32.53 -8.99
C TYR A 280 -18.49 33.23 -7.92
N GLY A 281 -19.79 33.38 -8.17
CA GLY A 281 -20.74 34.03 -7.28
C GLY A 281 -21.48 33.09 -6.32
N VAL A 282 -21.46 31.78 -6.57
CA VAL A 282 -22.11 30.78 -5.70
C VAL A 282 -21.17 30.30 -4.59
N ALA A 283 -21.74 29.72 -3.53
CA ALA A 283 -20.96 29.02 -2.52
C ALA A 283 -20.32 27.77 -3.13
N ASN A 284 -19.10 27.41 -2.70
CA ASN A 284 -18.38 26.26 -3.25
C ASN A 284 -19.11 24.92 -2.98
N ASN A 285 -19.95 24.88 -1.93
CA ASN A 285 -20.82 23.76 -1.60
C ASN A 285 -22.24 23.85 -2.21
N ASP A 286 -22.48 24.75 -3.18
CA ASP A 286 -23.72 24.77 -3.95
C ASP A 286 -23.90 23.41 -4.66
N PRO A 287 -25.02 22.70 -4.45
CA PRO A 287 -25.23 21.35 -4.97
C PRO A 287 -25.27 21.31 -6.50
N ASP A 288 -25.75 22.37 -7.16
CA ASP A 288 -25.73 22.46 -8.62
C ASP A 288 -24.29 22.57 -9.14
N TRP A 289 -23.43 23.31 -8.42
CA TRP A 289 -22.02 23.47 -8.80
C TRP A 289 -21.22 22.18 -8.63
N ILE A 290 -21.41 21.48 -7.51
CA ILE A 290 -20.80 20.16 -7.29
C ILE A 290 -21.21 19.19 -8.41
N ARG A 291 -22.51 19.12 -8.70
CA ARG A 291 -23.03 18.22 -9.75
C ARG A 291 -22.50 18.59 -11.14
N CYS A 292 -22.43 19.88 -11.46
CA CYS A 292 -21.88 20.35 -12.74
C CYS A 292 -20.42 19.92 -12.95
N ARG A 293 -19.58 20.02 -11.91
CA ARG A 293 -18.16 19.60 -11.96
C ARG A 293 -18.02 18.10 -12.17
N ALA A 294 -18.83 17.29 -11.47
CA ALA A 294 -18.85 15.85 -11.63
C ALA A 294 -19.33 15.42 -13.02
N GLU A 295 -20.37 16.07 -13.55
CA GLU A 295 -20.99 15.76 -14.83
C GLU A 295 -20.05 16.01 -16.01
N ILE A 296 -19.45 17.21 -16.12
CA ILE A 296 -18.61 17.58 -17.27
C ILE A 296 -17.27 16.84 -17.31
N GLY A 297 -16.77 16.42 -16.15
CA GLY A 297 -15.45 15.84 -16.02
C GLY A 297 -15.49 14.31 -15.85
N PRO A 298 -15.37 13.81 -14.61
CA PRO A 298 -15.27 12.38 -14.32
C PRO A 298 -16.43 11.54 -14.88
N THR A 299 -17.68 11.96 -14.68
CA THR A 299 -18.85 11.20 -15.16
C THR A 299 -18.84 11.09 -16.67
N ARG A 300 -18.61 12.20 -17.37
CA ARG A 300 -18.46 12.19 -18.82
C ARG A 300 -17.33 11.27 -19.28
N PHE A 301 -16.21 11.25 -18.57
CA PHE A 301 -15.10 10.36 -18.89
C PHE A 301 -15.47 8.88 -18.72
N ILE A 302 -16.15 8.51 -17.64
CA ILE A 302 -16.58 7.12 -17.42
C ILE A 302 -17.61 6.70 -18.48
N GLU A 303 -18.53 7.57 -18.90
CA GLU A 303 -19.44 7.30 -20.03
C GLU A 303 -18.65 6.96 -21.31
N GLU A 304 -17.69 7.82 -21.67
CA GLU A 304 -16.82 7.64 -22.84
C GLU A 304 -16.01 6.33 -22.72
N LEU A 305 -15.52 6.01 -21.53
CA LEU A 305 -14.75 4.79 -21.26
C LEU A 305 -15.59 3.53 -21.36
N ARG A 306 -16.79 3.52 -20.78
CA ARG A 306 -17.73 2.39 -20.88
C ARG A 306 -18.15 2.17 -22.34
N GLN A 307 -18.37 3.24 -23.10
CA GLN A 307 -18.70 3.15 -24.51
C GLN A 307 -17.55 2.53 -25.33
N GLU A 308 -16.30 2.91 -25.05
CA GLU A 308 -15.12 2.35 -25.72
C GLU A 308 -14.88 0.88 -25.33
N PHE A 309 -15.13 0.54 -24.06
CA PHE A 309 -14.80 -0.76 -23.47
C PHE A 309 -16.03 -1.45 -22.84
N PRO A 310 -17.07 -1.80 -23.63
CA PRO A 310 -18.34 -2.28 -23.08
C PRO A 310 -18.22 -3.59 -22.30
N ASN A 311 -17.24 -4.43 -22.62
CA ASN A 311 -17.04 -5.75 -22.03
C ASN A 311 -15.90 -5.81 -20.99
N LYS A 312 -15.28 -4.68 -20.66
CA LYS A 312 -14.19 -4.63 -19.67
C LYS A 312 -14.77 -4.38 -18.28
N LEU A 313 -14.15 -4.98 -17.26
CA LEU A 313 -14.47 -4.66 -15.87
C LEU A 313 -13.95 -3.26 -15.53
N LEU A 314 -14.81 -2.36 -15.05
CA LEU A 314 -14.41 -1.03 -14.60
C LEU A 314 -14.64 -0.93 -13.09
N VAL A 315 -13.56 -0.85 -12.32
CA VAL A 315 -13.60 -0.75 -10.86
C VAL A 315 -13.22 0.66 -10.44
N ALA A 316 -14.15 1.40 -9.83
CA ALA A 316 -13.88 2.74 -9.31
C ALA A 316 -13.27 2.66 -7.92
N MET A 317 -12.02 3.08 -7.78
CA MET A 317 -11.33 3.19 -6.50
C MET A 317 -11.46 4.61 -5.96
N VAL A 318 -12.11 4.74 -4.81
CA VAL A 318 -12.54 6.03 -4.25
C VAL A 318 -12.09 6.19 -2.81
N PRO A 319 -11.89 7.43 -2.32
CA PRO A 319 -11.66 7.65 -0.91
C PRO A 319 -12.87 7.23 -0.07
N LEU A 320 -12.61 7.01 1.21
CA LEU A 320 -13.63 6.68 2.21
C LEU A 320 -14.64 7.83 2.43
N ASN A 321 -14.17 9.07 2.31
CA ASN A 321 -14.99 10.29 2.36
C ASN A 321 -15.84 10.44 1.08
N ASP A 322 -16.84 11.32 1.11
CA ASP A 322 -17.73 11.59 -0.02
C ASP A 322 -16.94 11.97 -1.29
N PRO A 323 -16.76 11.06 -2.26
CA PRO A 323 -15.88 11.29 -3.41
C PRO A 323 -16.44 12.30 -4.40
N LEU A 324 -17.74 12.60 -4.30
CA LEU A 324 -18.38 13.66 -5.07
C LEU A 324 -17.90 15.04 -4.63
N ARG A 325 -17.43 15.16 -3.39
CA ARG A 325 -16.94 16.41 -2.81
C ARG A 325 -15.42 16.53 -2.84
N THR A 326 -14.71 15.44 -3.14
CA THR A 326 -13.25 15.46 -3.22
C THR A 326 -12.80 16.04 -4.56
N ALA A 327 -11.49 16.27 -4.72
CA ALA A 327 -10.95 16.87 -5.94
C ALA A 327 -11.18 16.00 -7.19
N ALA A 328 -11.52 14.73 -7.00
CA ALA A 328 -11.88 13.80 -8.04
C ALA A 328 -13.29 13.99 -8.58
N PHE A 329 -14.23 14.61 -7.84
CA PHE A 329 -15.66 14.76 -8.20
C PHE A 329 -16.30 13.47 -8.76
N ALA A 330 -15.97 12.32 -8.17
CA ALA A 330 -16.41 11.02 -8.66
C ALA A 330 -17.83 10.70 -8.16
N ASP A 331 -18.82 10.84 -9.03
CA ASP A 331 -20.23 10.55 -8.75
C ASP A 331 -20.55 9.05 -8.92
N VAL A 332 -19.98 8.23 -8.03
CA VAL A 332 -20.12 6.77 -8.14
C VAL A 332 -21.56 6.28 -7.95
N GLU A 333 -22.43 7.07 -7.30
CA GLU A 333 -23.86 6.76 -7.19
C GLU A 333 -24.55 6.88 -8.56
N ASP A 334 -24.30 7.97 -9.31
CA ASP A 334 -24.76 8.09 -10.70
C ASP A 334 -24.17 7.00 -11.60
N TRP A 335 -22.87 6.70 -11.43
CA TRP A 335 -22.20 5.67 -12.24
C TRP A 335 -22.79 4.28 -11.99
N ALA A 336 -23.12 3.95 -10.74
CA ALA A 336 -23.78 2.71 -10.37
C ALA A 336 -25.20 2.63 -10.96
N ALA A 337 -26.00 3.68 -10.76
CA ALA A 337 -27.38 3.73 -11.25
C ALA A 337 -27.48 3.57 -12.78
N ARG A 338 -26.45 4.01 -13.49
CA ARG A 338 -26.35 3.97 -14.95
C ARG A 338 -25.55 2.78 -15.49
N ASN A 339 -25.10 1.87 -14.62
CA ASN A 339 -24.26 0.71 -14.97
C ASN A 339 -22.99 1.09 -15.74
N LEU A 340 -22.37 2.21 -15.36
CA LEU A 340 -21.14 2.68 -15.98
C LEU A 340 -19.89 1.99 -15.42
N ILE A 341 -19.93 1.55 -14.17
CA ILE A 341 -18.88 0.78 -13.50
C ILE A 341 -19.43 -0.55 -12.99
N ASP A 342 -18.54 -1.51 -12.72
CA ASP A 342 -18.91 -2.87 -12.31
C ASP A 342 -18.69 -3.13 -10.82
N ALA A 343 -17.83 -2.34 -10.16
CA ALA A 343 -17.57 -2.45 -8.73
C ALA A 343 -17.00 -1.14 -8.18
N VAL A 344 -17.14 -0.96 -6.87
CA VAL A 344 -16.51 0.13 -6.12
C VAL A 344 -15.48 -0.45 -5.17
N LEU A 345 -14.29 0.14 -5.16
CA LEU A 345 -13.25 -0.11 -4.19
C LEU A 345 -13.16 1.09 -3.25
N VAL A 346 -13.52 0.91 -1.98
CA VAL A 346 -13.41 1.97 -0.97
C VAL A 346 -12.06 1.89 -0.29
N TYR A 347 -11.26 2.94 -0.43
CA TYR A 347 -9.90 3.03 0.11
C TYR A 347 -9.84 3.86 1.38
N CYS A 348 -9.28 3.29 2.46
CA CYS A 348 -8.85 4.04 3.63
C CYS A 348 -7.35 4.36 3.51
N SER A 349 -6.98 5.63 3.73
CA SER A 349 -5.60 6.09 3.49
C SER A 349 -4.55 5.27 4.27
N GLN A 350 -3.36 5.08 3.67
CA GLN A 350 -2.27 4.21 4.15
C GLN A 350 -1.84 4.38 5.61
N SER A 351 -2.04 5.57 6.19
CA SER A 351 -1.65 5.92 7.55
C SER A 351 -2.67 5.57 8.64
N TRP A 352 -3.83 5.02 8.28
CA TRP A 352 -4.94 4.83 9.22
C TRP A 352 -5.59 3.46 9.06
N ASN A 353 -4.80 2.41 9.33
CA ASN A 353 -5.40 1.15 9.72
C ASN A 353 -5.79 1.25 11.20
N TYR A 354 -7.01 1.68 11.47
CA TYR A 354 -7.66 1.50 12.77
C TYR A 354 -8.03 0.02 12.91
N TYR A 355 -7.03 -0.82 13.12
CA TYR A 355 -7.24 -2.17 13.59
C TYR A 355 -6.73 -2.28 15.01
N ASP A 356 -7.61 -1.96 15.94
CA ASP A 356 -7.53 -2.51 17.29
C ASP A 356 -8.81 -3.31 17.54
N PRO A 357 -8.71 -4.66 17.67
CA PRO A 357 -9.84 -5.49 18.07
C PRO A 357 -10.42 -5.14 19.45
N LEU A 358 -9.73 -4.34 20.29
CA LEU A 358 -10.21 -3.83 21.57
C LEU A 358 -10.91 -2.45 21.47
N LEU A 359 -10.69 -1.67 20.40
CA LEU A 359 -11.37 -0.38 20.13
C LEU A 359 -12.81 -0.53 19.66
N PHE A 360 -13.29 -1.77 19.49
CA PHE A 360 -14.70 -2.10 19.26
C PHE A 360 -15.51 -2.28 20.55
N THR A 361 -14.89 -2.07 21.71
CA THR A 361 -15.61 -1.86 22.97
C THR A 361 -15.95 -0.37 23.11
N SER A 362 -17.11 -0.06 23.69
CA SER A 362 -17.85 1.22 23.66
C SER A 362 -17.13 2.50 24.13
N ASP A 363 -15.84 2.44 24.47
CA ASP A 363 -15.21 3.40 25.38
C ASP A 363 -14.19 4.32 24.68
N TYR A 364 -14.36 4.60 23.38
CA TYR A 364 -13.52 5.58 22.65
C TYR A 364 -14.23 6.89 22.24
N PRO A 365 -14.67 7.76 23.19
CA PRO A 365 -15.24 9.05 22.84
C PRO A 365 -14.23 10.07 22.30
N GLU A 366 -13.00 10.16 22.81
CA GLU A 366 -12.20 11.39 22.61
C GLU A 366 -11.58 11.56 21.20
N ALA A 367 -11.05 10.52 20.56
CA ALA A 367 -10.46 10.68 19.21
C ALA A 367 -11.52 10.81 18.12
N VAL A 368 -12.62 10.05 18.26
CA VAL A 368 -13.83 10.15 17.42
C VAL A 368 -14.50 11.52 17.60
N GLN A 369 -14.58 12.05 18.83
CA GLN A 369 -15.10 13.40 19.09
C GLN A 369 -14.16 14.52 18.63
N ARG A 370 -12.84 14.38 18.79
CA ARG A 370 -11.87 15.42 18.36
C ARG A 370 -11.85 15.65 16.86
N HIS A 371 -12.17 14.62 16.07
CA HIS A 371 -12.20 14.74 14.61
C HIS A 371 -13.62 14.71 14.02
N GLY A 372 -14.65 14.42 14.82
CA GLY A 372 -16.03 14.26 14.33
C GLY A 372 -16.17 13.16 13.28
N ARG A 373 -15.27 12.17 13.27
CA ARG A 373 -15.16 11.17 12.21
C ARG A 373 -15.87 9.88 12.61
N SER A 374 -16.74 9.38 11.74
CA SER A 374 -17.39 8.08 11.87
C SER A 374 -16.35 6.95 11.89
N SER A 375 -16.67 5.80 12.49
CA SER A 375 -15.77 4.63 12.44
C SER A 375 -15.70 4.05 11.01
N PRO A 376 -14.63 3.30 10.65
CA PRO A 376 -14.57 2.51 9.41
C PRO A 376 -15.80 1.66 9.13
N ILE A 377 -16.42 1.11 10.18
CA ILE A 377 -17.67 0.35 10.09
C ILE A 377 -18.82 1.26 9.64
N GLN A 378 -18.99 2.43 10.26
CA GLN A 378 -20.06 3.34 9.89
C GLN A 378 -19.90 3.81 8.44
N TRP A 379 -18.67 4.13 8.02
CA TRP A 379 -18.41 4.48 6.62
C TRP A 379 -18.71 3.32 5.67
N THR A 380 -18.39 2.09 6.06
CA THR A 380 -18.75 0.90 5.28
C THR A 380 -20.26 0.78 5.11
N HIS A 381 -20.99 0.92 6.21
CA HIS A 381 -22.44 0.91 6.20
C HIS A 381 -23.01 2.06 5.35
N ASP A 382 -22.46 3.27 5.46
CA ASP A 382 -22.88 4.43 4.68
C ASP A 382 -22.67 4.19 3.18
N TRP A 383 -21.53 3.62 2.81
CA TRP A 383 -21.22 3.25 1.43
C TRP A 383 -22.16 2.19 0.86
N LEU A 384 -22.38 1.10 1.61
CA LEU A 384 -23.31 0.05 1.22
C LEU A 384 -24.75 0.58 1.09
N SER A 385 -25.14 1.48 1.99
CA SER A 385 -26.44 2.16 1.96
C SER A 385 -26.60 3.06 0.73
N ARG A 386 -25.58 3.88 0.41
CA ARG A 386 -25.56 4.77 -0.76
C ARG A 386 -25.64 4.01 -2.08
N ILE A 387 -24.82 2.97 -2.24
CA ILE A 387 -24.83 2.13 -3.44
C ILE A 387 -26.09 1.25 -3.49
N GLY A 388 -26.75 1.00 -2.36
CA GLY A 388 -28.02 0.28 -2.30
C GLY A 388 -27.95 -1.14 -2.86
N GLY A 389 -26.78 -1.78 -2.79
CA GLY A 389 -26.53 -3.11 -3.36
C GLY A 389 -26.56 -3.17 -4.89
N GLN A 390 -26.53 -2.03 -5.59
CA GLN A 390 -26.50 -1.99 -7.06
C GLN A 390 -25.22 -2.61 -7.63
N LEU A 391 -24.10 -2.42 -6.92
CA LEU A 391 -22.78 -2.93 -7.31
C LEU A 391 -22.10 -3.64 -6.15
N PRO A 392 -21.18 -4.57 -6.46
CA PRO A 392 -20.18 -5.04 -5.52
C PRO A 392 -19.38 -3.88 -4.92
N VAL A 393 -19.25 -3.90 -3.59
CA VAL A 393 -18.41 -2.96 -2.84
C VAL A 393 -17.31 -3.76 -2.17
N HIS A 394 -16.07 -3.45 -2.51
CA HIS A 394 -14.86 -4.07 -1.96
C HIS A 394 -14.17 -3.07 -1.04
N PHE A 395 -13.71 -3.57 0.10
CA PHE A 395 -12.98 -2.74 1.06
C PHE A 395 -11.50 -3.00 1.02
N TYR A 396 -10.76 -1.91 1.09
CA TYR A 396 -9.32 -1.92 1.22
C TYR A 396 -8.88 -2.50 2.58
N VAL A 397 -8.00 -3.48 2.51
CA VAL A 397 -7.35 -4.13 3.65
C VAL A 397 -5.85 -3.88 3.51
N ASN A 398 -5.33 -2.95 4.31
CA ASN A 398 -3.89 -2.73 4.40
C ASN A 398 -3.28 -3.76 5.35
N THR A 399 -2.12 -4.29 4.97
CA THR A 399 -1.46 -5.35 5.73
C THR A 399 -0.53 -4.84 6.81
N ARG A 400 -0.53 -3.53 7.09
CA ARG A 400 0.23 -2.90 8.16
C ARG A 400 -0.67 -2.12 9.10
N CYS A 401 -0.53 -2.28 10.40
CA CYS A 401 -1.16 -1.40 11.38
C CYS A 401 -0.12 -0.51 12.05
N HIS A 402 -0.53 0.69 12.43
CA HIS A 402 0.24 1.53 13.33
C HIS A 402 0.12 0.97 14.74
N ASP A 403 1.22 0.89 15.47
CA ASP A 403 1.17 0.55 16.88
C ASP A 403 0.65 1.76 17.68
N GLU A 404 -0.62 1.69 18.08
CA GLU A 404 -1.26 2.76 18.87
C GLU A 404 -0.69 2.90 20.29
N THR A 405 0.07 1.92 20.78
CA THR A 405 0.72 2.02 22.10
C THR A 405 1.88 3.02 22.11
N ASP A 406 2.40 3.38 20.93
CA ASP A 406 3.41 4.42 20.75
C ASP A 406 3.15 5.23 19.46
N PRO A 407 2.17 6.15 19.49
CA PRO A 407 1.83 6.99 18.33
C PRO A 407 2.99 7.93 17.93
N GLY A 408 4.02 8.07 18.77
CA GLY A 408 5.23 8.85 18.48
C GLY A 408 6.33 8.04 17.78
N ALA A 409 6.36 6.71 17.91
CA ALA A 409 7.42 5.88 17.33
C ALA A 409 7.32 5.71 15.81
N GLY A 410 6.17 5.99 15.20
CA GLY A 410 5.97 5.82 13.76
C GLY A 410 6.21 4.39 13.26
N LYS A 411 6.23 3.40 14.16
CA LYS A 411 6.47 2.00 13.81
C LYS A 411 5.15 1.39 13.32
N CYS A 412 5.10 1.12 12.02
CA CYS A 412 4.11 0.20 11.48
C CYS A 412 4.60 -1.23 11.71
N ARG A 413 3.71 -2.14 12.10
CA ARG A 413 3.96 -3.58 12.03
C ARG A 413 3.09 -4.21 10.95
N ASP A 414 3.56 -5.29 10.36
CA ASP A 414 2.71 -6.10 9.50
C ASP A 414 1.64 -6.81 10.37
N LEU A 415 0.43 -6.93 9.83
CA LEU A 415 -0.66 -7.68 10.43
C LEU A 415 -0.38 -9.18 10.30
N THR A 416 -0.77 -9.93 11.33
CA THR A 416 -0.79 -11.39 11.28
C THR A 416 -1.90 -11.89 10.34
N GLU A 417 -1.78 -13.13 9.87
CA GLU A 417 -2.81 -13.77 9.06
C GLU A 417 -4.17 -13.81 9.75
N ARG A 418 -4.18 -14.07 11.07
CA ARG A 418 -5.40 -14.04 11.89
C ARG A 418 -6.06 -12.66 11.90
N GLU A 419 -5.28 -11.59 12.03
CA GLU A 419 -5.83 -10.23 12.03
C GLU A 419 -6.40 -9.85 10.67
N LEU A 420 -5.72 -10.23 9.58
CA LEU A 420 -6.24 -10.05 8.22
C LEU A 420 -7.54 -10.83 8.00
N TYR A 421 -7.59 -12.09 8.43
CA TYR A 421 -8.79 -12.92 8.35
C TYR A 421 -9.96 -12.28 9.09
N GLU A 422 -9.74 -11.81 10.31
CA GLU A 422 -10.79 -11.16 11.10
C GLU A 422 -11.28 -9.86 10.46
N GLN A 423 -10.40 -9.05 9.87
CA GLN A 423 -10.81 -7.89 9.07
C GLN A 423 -11.72 -8.29 7.92
N VAL A 424 -11.31 -9.27 7.13
CA VAL A 424 -12.08 -9.74 5.97
C VAL A 424 -13.43 -10.31 6.41
N ARG A 425 -13.45 -11.11 7.49
CA ARG A 425 -14.68 -11.67 8.06
C ARG A 425 -15.65 -10.56 8.47
N GLN A 426 -15.19 -9.56 9.21
CA GLN A 426 -16.01 -8.44 9.65
C GLN A 426 -16.55 -7.62 8.46
N GLN A 427 -15.71 -7.36 7.46
CA GLN A 427 -16.14 -6.68 6.23
C GLN A 427 -17.23 -7.48 5.51
N LYS A 428 -17.08 -8.82 5.42
CA LYS A 428 -18.13 -9.68 4.84
C LYS A 428 -19.42 -9.66 5.66
N GLU A 429 -19.32 -9.68 7.00
CA GLU A 429 -20.48 -9.60 7.90
C GLU A 429 -21.24 -8.27 7.76
N MET A 430 -20.55 -7.18 7.37
CA MET A 430 -21.19 -5.91 7.05
C MET A 430 -21.88 -5.90 5.67
N GLY A 431 -21.70 -6.93 4.84
CA GLY A 431 -22.30 -7.04 3.52
C GLY A 431 -21.41 -6.56 2.36
N THR A 432 -20.11 -6.41 2.59
CA THR A 432 -19.16 -6.16 1.49
C THR A 432 -19.03 -7.40 0.61
N SER A 433 -18.79 -7.20 -0.68
CA SER A 433 -18.68 -8.29 -1.67
C SER A 433 -17.31 -8.96 -1.68
N GLY A 434 -16.31 -8.31 -1.11
CA GLY A 434 -14.96 -8.85 -1.03
C GLY A 434 -13.98 -7.90 -0.35
N ALA A 435 -12.75 -8.39 -0.22
CA ALA A 435 -11.63 -7.62 0.26
C ALA A 435 -10.67 -7.30 -0.88
N PHE A 436 -10.00 -6.17 -0.75
CA PHE A 436 -8.91 -5.76 -1.60
C PHE A 436 -7.64 -5.65 -0.76
N PHE A 437 -6.70 -6.54 -1.01
CA PHE A 437 -5.44 -6.56 -0.27
C PHE A 437 -4.44 -5.67 -0.97
N TYR A 438 -3.92 -4.69 -0.25
CA TYR A 438 -2.91 -3.80 -0.77
C TYR A 438 -1.59 -4.01 -0.06
N GLN A 439 -0.59 -4.42 -0.83
CA GLN A 439 0.67 -4.90 -0.28
C GLN A 439 1.92 -4.35 -0.94
N ASN A 440 2.94 -4.24 -0.09
CA ASN A 440 4.33 -4.43 -0.46
C ASN A 440 4.59 -5.96 -0.59
N TYR A 441 4.90 -6.42 -1.81
CA TYR A 441 5.08 -7.81 -2.26
C TYR A 441 5.89 -8.73 -1.31
N ASN A 442 6.78 -8.17 -0.50
CA ASN A 442 7.69 -8.92 0.38
C ASN A 442 7.03 -9.65 1.56
N ALA A 443 5.94 -9.14 2.13
CA ALA A 443 5.41 -9.67 3.39
C ALA A 443 4.70 -11.04 3.22
N TRP A 444 4.18 -11.34 2.03
CA TRP A 444 3.26 -12.47 1.81
C TRP A 444 3.75 -13.51 0.80
N CYS A 445 4.46 -13.11 -0.25
CA CYS A 445 4.78 -14.01 -1.37
C CYS A 445 6.19 -14.62 -1.28
N TYR A 446 7.07 -14.10 -0.41
CA TYR A 446 8.47 -14.54 -0.33
C TYR A 446 8.84 -15.40 0.86
N ARG A 447 7.95 -15.59 1.84
CA ARG A 447 8.14 -16.62 2.85
C ARG A 447 7.56 -17.92 2.31
N PRO A 448 8.36 -18.98 2.13
CA PRO A 448 7.84 -20.32 1.87
C PRO A 448 6.73 -20.63 2.89
N VAL A 449 5.69 -21.36 2.49
CA VAL A 449 4.65 -21.85 3.42
C VAL A 449 5.29 -22.59 4.61
N SER A 450 6.45 -23.22 4.42
CA SER A 450 7.23 -23.85 5.48
C SER A 450 7.85 -22.90 6.52
N GLN A 451 8.02 -21.60 6.21
CA GLN A 451 8.50 -20.57 7.15
C GLN A 451 7.35 -19.72 7.74
N VAL A 452 6.18 -19.70 7.11
CA VAL A 452 4.97 -19.06 7.67
C VAL A 452 4.23 -20.01 8.61
N ALA A 453 4.34 -21.32 8.36
CA ALA A 453 3.95 -22.37 9.29
C ALA A 453 4.76 -22.38 10.60
N GLU A 454 5.71 -21.46 10.83
CA GLU A 454 6.30 -21.28 12.16
C GLU A 454 5.39 -20.46 13.10
N ASN A 455 4.36 -19.78 12.58
CA ASN A 455 3.41 -18.97 13.36
C ASN A 455 1.93 -19.21 13.01
N SER A 456 1.61 -20.28 12.29
CA SER A 456 0.21 -20.71 12.16
C SER A 456 -0.25 -21.28 13.50
N PRO A 457 -1.44 -20.94 14.02
CA PRO A 457 -1.99 -21.61 15.21
C PRO A 457 -2.29 -23.10 14.98
N PHE A 458 -2.03 -23.63 13.78
CA PHE A 458 -2.26 -25.02 13.40
C PHE A 458 -0.98 -25.84 13.16
N SER A 459 0.20 -25.26 13.31
CA SER A 459 1.47 -26.01 13.32
C SER A 459 1.97 -26.17 14.76
N ALA A 460 2.62 -27.30 15.05
CA ALA A 460 3.20 -27.53 16.37
C ALA A 460 4.23 -26.42 16.68
N PRO A 461 4.17 -25.80 17.88
CA PRO A 461 4.89 -24.57 18.18
C PRO A 461 6.40 -24.76 18.07
N THR A 462 7.07 -23.82 17.40
CA THR A 462 8.53 -23.68 17.51
C THR A 462 8.85 -23.11 18.88
N VAL A 463 9.51 -23.88 19.74
CA VAL A 463 9.93 -23.42 21.07
C VAL A 463 11.42 -23.12 21.02
N ALA A 464 11.77 -21.86 21.32
CA ALA A 464 13.14 -21.40 21.41
C ALA A 464 13.52 -21.13 22.86
N TRP A 465 14.69 -21.61 23.28
CA TRP A 465 15.28 -21.31 24.58
C TRP A 465 16.65 -20.67 24.37
N ASP A 466 16.90 -19.58 25.08
CA ASP A 466 18.17 -18.85 25.03
C ASP A 466 18.79 -18.81 26.44
N THR A 467 19.93 -19.48 26.60
CA THR A 467 20.74 -19.38 27.82
C THR A 467 22.21 -19.25 27.43
N SER A 468 22.84 -18.17 27.90
CA SER A 468 24.31 -18.01 27.90
C SER A 468 24.99 -18.26 26.55
N GLY A 469 24.42 -17.77 25.45
CA GLY A 469 24.99 -17.91 24.11
C GLY A 469 24.70 -19.25 23.43
N ILE A 470 23.75 -20.03 23.93
CA ILE A 470 23.24 -21.25 23.29
C ILE A 470 21.74 -21.08 23.05
N ARG A 471 21.33 -21.15 21.79
CA ARG A 471 19.94 -21.18 21.36
C ARG A 471 19.54 -22.59 20.96
N LEU A 472 18.54 -23.12 21.64
CA LEU A 472 17.88 -24.38 21.27
C LEU A 472 16.57 -24.08 20.56
N GLU A 473 16.29 -24.74 19.45
CA GLU A 473 15.07 -24.55 18.67
C GLU A 473 14.47 -25.89 18.27
N LEU A 474 13.26 -26.17 18.76
CA LEU A 474 12.51 -27.36 18.36
C LEU A 474 11.51 -26.99 17.26
N SER A 475 11.51 -27.70 16.14
CA SER A 475 10.63 -27.44 15.00
C SER A 475 9.99 -28.73 14.48
N PRO A 476 8.82 -28.68 13.83
CA PRO A 476 8.24 -29.85 13.17
C PRO A 476 9.15 -30.38 12.04
N ALA A 477 9.22 -31.69 11.89
CA ALA A 477 9.83 -32.38 10.76
C ALA A 477 8.78 -33.22 10.01
N ASP A 478 9.13 -33.72 8.82
CA ASP A 478 8.23 -34.54 8.02
C ASP A 478 7.74 -35.79 8.80
N HIS A 479 6.52 -36.23 8.48
CA HIS A 479 5.91 -37.45 9.05
C HIS A 479 5.64 -37.42 10.57
N GLY A 480 5.38 -36.25 11.15
CA GLY A 480 5.01 -36.12 12.58
C GLY A 480 6.18 -36.25 13.54
N GLN A 481 7.39 -35.96 13.05
CA GLN A 481 8.63 -35.95 13.85
C GLN A 481 8.94 -34.52 14.33
N LEU A 482 9.83 -34.40 15.32
CA LEU A 482 10.37 -33.13 15.80
C LEU A 482 11.86 -33.05 15.47
N ARG A 483 12.33 -31.86 15.09
CA ARG A 483 13.74 -31.52 14.83
C ARG A 483 14.21 -30.58 15.94
N LEU A 484 15.26 -30.96 16.67
CA LEU A 484 15.97 -30.08 17.59
C LEU A 484 17.19 -29.49 16.89
N SER A 485 17.29 -28.16 16.86
CA SER A 485 18.44 -27.40 16.36
C SER A 485 19.14 -26.74 17.53
N VAL A 486 20.47 -26.81 17.57
CA VAL A 486 21.29 -26.17 18.60
C VAL A 486 22.22 -25.18 17.91
N THR A 487 22.13 -23.91 18.28
CA THR A 487 22.93 -22.82 17.73
C THR A 487 23.76 -22.18 18.84
N PHE A 488 25.05 -21.99 18.60
CA PHE A 488 25.93 -21.25 19.50
C PHE A 488 26.12 -19.84 18.96
N ALA A 489 26.09 -18.82 19.82
CA ALA A 489 26.34 -17.43 19.45
C ALA A 489 27.80 -17.24 19.00
N ASP A 490 28.02 -16.40 17.98
CA ASP A 490 29.35 -16.06 17.49
C ASP A 490 30.13 -15.25 18.55
N ASP A 491 31.44 -15.51 18.68
CA ASP A 491 32.36 -14.85 19.63
C ASP A 491 32.34 -13.31 19.55
N ASP A 492 31.92 -12.74 18.41
CA ASP A 492 31.90 -11.29 18.15
C ASP A 492 30.71 -10.54 18.77
N THR A 493 29.77 -11.24 19.43
CA THR A 493 28.57 -10.60 20.05
C THR A 493 28.72 -10.30 21.53
N PHE A 494 29.83 -10.68 22.17
CA PHE A 494 30.06 -10.44 23.59
C PHE A 494 30.81 -9.13 23.84
N LEU A 495 30.36 -8.38 24.85
CA LEU A 495 31.11 -7.22 25.36
C LEU A 495 32.45 -7.70 25.94
N PRO A 496 33.56 -6.94 25.79
CA PRO A 496 34.92 -7.39 26.10
C PRO A 496 35.17 -7.92 27.53
N ASP A 497 34.29 -7.61 28.49
CA ASP A 497 34.50 -7.88 29.92
C ASP A 497 33.70 -9.08 30.46
N GLU A 498 32.85 -9.73 29.66
CA GLU A 498 32.11 -10.94 30.06
C GLU A 498 32.70 -12.19 29.40
N ARG A 499 33.76 -12.75 30.01
CA ARG A 499 34.27 -14.07 29.61
C ARG A 499 33.34 -15.17 30.10
N ILE A 500 32.26 -15.41 29.38
CA ILE A 500 31.42 -16.60 29.59
C ILE A 500 32.24 -17.82 29.16
N LEU A 501 32.47 -18.74 30.09
CA LEU A 501 33.15 -20.01 29.81
C LEU A 501 32.22 -20.87 28.95
N LEU A 502 32.46 -20.90 27.64
CA LEU A 502 31.76 -21.82 26.74
C LEU A 502 31.98 -23.27 27.19
N PRO A 503 30.93 -24.11 27.21
CA PRO A 503 31.03 -25.49 27.69
C PRO A 503 32.03 -26.32 26.89
N SER A 504 32.82 -27.12 27.61
CA SER A 504 33.72 -28.14 27.04
C SER A 504 32.96 -29.37 26.52
N THR A 505 31.76 -29.60 27.05
CA THR A 505 30.85 -30.69 26.68
C THR A 505 29.40 -30.22 26.66
N VAL A 506 28.66 -30.66 25.66
CA VAL A 506 27.20 -30.51 25.61
C VAL A 506 26.59 -31.89 25.40
N THR A 507 25.66 -32.25 26.30
CA THR A 507 24.89 -33.49 26.25
C THR A 507 23.41 -33.16 26.19
N VAL A 508 22.68 -33.74 25.24
CA VAL A 508 21.22 -33.68 25.18
C VAL A 508 20.69 -35.07 25.50
N ILE A 509 19.79 -35.15 26.48
CA ILE A 509 19.15 -36.37 26.94
C ILE A 509 17.65 -36.21 26.71
N ILE A 510 17.02 -37.18 26.07
CA ILE A 510 15.56 -37.22 25.88
C ILE A 510 15.03 -38.51 26.50
N ASP A 511 14.09 -38.39 27.43
CA ASP A 511 13.50 -39.48 28.19
C ASP A 511 14.53 -40.43 28.82
N GLY A 512 15.61 -39.85 29.35
CA GLY A 512 16.72 -40.59 29.98
C GLY A 512 17.71 -41.23 29.01
N SER A 513 17.52 -41.07 27.69
CA SER A 513 18.47 -41.54 26.67
C SER A 513 19.30 -40.38 26.12
N THR A 514 20.62 -40.50 26.16
CA THR A 514 21.52 -39.51 25.55
C THR A 514 21.40 -39.57 24.03
N VAL A 515 20.87 -38.50 23.44
CA VAL A 515 20.71 -38.37 21.98
C VAL A 515 21.84 -37.59 21.32
N LEU A 516 22.55 -36.76 22.10
CA LEU A 516 23.71 -36.02 21.65
C LEU A 516 24.74 -35.94 22.79
N HIS A 517 26.01 -36.17 22.48
CA HIS A 517 27.13 -35.92 23.40
C HIS A 517 28.34 -35.46 22.60
N ARG A 518 28.80 -34.22 22.81
CA ARG A 518 29.87 -33.62 22.01
C ARG A 518 30.93 -32.93 22.86
N HIS A 519 32.20 -33.18 22.54
CA HIS A 519 33.38 -32.55 23.14
C HIS A 519 33.99 -31.47 22.23
N ARG A 520 34.50 -30.39 22.84
CA ARG A 520 35.07 -29.19 22.17
C ARG A 520 36.41 -29.41 21.40
N GLY A 521 36.84 -30.65 21.18
CA GLY A 521 38.09 -30.98 20.49
C GLY A 521 38.06 -30.90 18.95
N ALA A 522 36.89 -30.63 18.34
CA ALA A 522 36.73 -30.50 16.89
C ALA A 522 36.52 -29.02 16.49
N PRO A 523 37.09 -28.53 15.38
CA PRO A 523 37.02 -27.12 15.00
C PRO A 523 35.57 -26.67 14.77
N MET A 524 35.14 -25.62 15.49
CA MET A 524 33.83 -24.99 15.31
C MET A 524 33.88 -23.98 14.16
N ALA A 525 33.74 -24.45 12.92
CA ALA A 525 33.08 -23.64 11.90
C ALA A 525 31.56 -23.67 12.20
N ARG A 526 30.76 -22.67 11.78
CA ARG A 526 29.29 -22.71 11.87
C ARG A 526 28.78 -24.11 11.51
N VAL A 527 28.37 -24.88 12.51
CA VAL A 527 27.73 -26.18 12.30
C VAL A 527 26.27 -25.98 12.67
N GLU A 528 25.41 -25.82 11.67
CA GLU A 528 24.03 -26.28 11.79
C GLU A 528 24.10 -27.81 11.83
N GLU A 529 24.30 -28.39 13.01
CA GLU A 529 24.26 -29.85 13.16
C GLU A 529 22.82 -30.25 13.46
N VAL A 530 22.14 -30.77 12.44
CA VAL A 530 20.79 -31.32 12.58
C VAL A 530 20.93 -32.69 13.26
N VAL A 531 20.72 -32.74 14.57
CA VAL A 531 20.57 -34.01 15.29
C VAL A 531 19.12 -34.46 15.11
N SER A 532 18.85 -35.23 14.06
CA SER A 532 17.54 -35.81 13.83
C SER A 532 17.36 -37.05 14.72
N SER A 533 16.90 -36.86 15.95
CA SER A 533 16.32 -37.96 16.73
C SER A 533 14.82 -37.99 16.49
N THR A 534 14.31 -39.08 15.92
CA THR A 534 12.87 -39.25 15.68
C THR A 534 12.15 -39.55 16.99
N LEU A 535 11.41 -38.57 17.53
CA LEU A 535 10.55 -38.76 18.70
C LEU A 535 9.13 -39.16 18.25
N PRO A 536 8.53 -40.22 18.82
CA PRO A 536 7.15 -40.60 18.51
C PRO A 536 6.16 -39.57 19.10
N GLY A 537 5.47 -38.81 18.25
CA GLY A 537 4.65 -37.66 18.62
C GLY A 537 3.35 -37.90 19.40
N THR A 538 3.22 -38.98 20.19
CA THR A 538 1.99 -39.30 20.93
C THR A 538 2.11 -39.13 22.45
N SER A 539 3.30 -38.83 22.97
CA SER A 539 3.54 -38.70 24.42
C SER A 539 4.37 -37.45 24.73
N PRO A 540 4.22 -36.86 25.92
CA PRO A 540 5.13 -35.81 26.36
C PRO A 540 6.55 -36.36 26.53
N HIS A 541 7.54 -35.57 26.14
CA HIS A 541 8.96 -35.93 26.22
C HIS A 541 9.70 -35.01 27.19
N ARG A 542 10.55 -35.58 28.04
CA ARG A 542 11.44 -34.81 28.92
C ARG A 542 12.79 -34.64 28.26
N VAL A 543 13.18 -33.41 27.97
CA VAL A 543 14.49 -33.07 27.41
C VAL A 543 15.36 -32.46 28.50
N ILE A 544 16.58 -32.94 28.64
CA ILE A 544 17.57 -32.44 29.58
C ILE A 544 18.83 -32.05 28.79
N LEU A 545 19.26 -30.80 28.93
CA LEU A 545 20.54 -30.33 28.44
C LEU A 545 21.52 -30.30 29.61
N VAL A 546 22.67 -30.95 29.43
CA VAL A 546 23.80 -30.89 30.37
C VAL A 546 24.98 -30.25 29.65
N ALA A 547 25.39 -29.08 30.12
CA ALA A 547 26.55 -28.36 29.60
C ALA A 547 27.62 -28.30 30.68
N GLU A 548 28.82 -28.81 30.40
CA GLU A 548 29.92 -28.81 31.39
C GLU A 548 31.08 -27.95 30.90
N ALA A 549 31.60 -27.09 31.77
CA ALA A 549 32.76 -26.25 31.53
C ALA A 549 33.64 -26.18 32.78
N SER A 550 34.94 -26.44 32.64
CA SER A 550 35.95 -26.19 33.69
C SER A 550 35.62 -26.81 35.06
N GLY A 551 35.02 -28.00 35.09
CA GLY A 551 34.65 -28.70 36.32
C GLY A 551 33.29 -28.31 36.92
N HIS A 552 32.53 -27.45 36.24
CA HIS A 552 31.14 -27.11 36.57
C HIS A 552 30.19 -27.71 35.54
N SER A 553 29.01 -28.16 35.99
CA SER A 553 27.94 -28.67 35.13
C SER A 553 26.68 -27.84 35.33
N LEU A 554 26.07 -27.43 34.23
CA LEU A 554 24.77 -26.77 34.19
C LEU A 554 23.77 -27.75 33.57
N GLU A 555 22.74 -28.10 34.34
CA GLU A 555 21.64 -28.94 33.88
C GLU A 555 20.37 -28.08 33.74
N THR A 556 19.68 -28.21 32.62
CA THR A 556 18.36 -27.60 32.42
C THR A 556 17.42 -28.65 31.83
N ALA A 557 16.20 -28.75 32.36
CA ALA A 557 15.21 -29.72 31.94
C ALA A 557 13.92 -29.04 31.48
N TRP A 558 13.30 -29.59 30.44
CA TRP A 558 12.03 -29.14 29.87
C TRP A 558 11.09 -30.32 29.62
N GLU A 559 9.78 -30.07 29.70
CA GLU A 559 8.75 -31.00 29.25
C GLU A 559 8.14 -30.48 27.94
N ILE A 560 8.14 -31.32 26.91
CA ILE A 560 7.50 -31.05 25.63
C ILE A 560 6.11 -31.70 25.67
N PRO A 561 5.01 -30.93 25.61
CA PRO A 561 3.65 -31.49 25.61
C PRO A 561 3.36 -32.23 24.29
N ALA A 562 2.45 -33.21 24.34
CA ALA A 562 2.00 -33.92 23.15
C ALA A 562 1.26 -32.97 22.17
N PRO A 563 1.36 -33.16 20.84
CA PRO A 563 0.64 -32.35 19.86
C PRO A 563 -0.89 -32.46 20.06
N LEU A 564 -1.58 -31.32 20.00
CA LEU A 564 -3.05 -31.28 20.02
C LEU A 564 -3.59 -31.83 18.68
N GLU A 565 -4.59 -32.73 18.73
CA GLU A 565 -5.27 -33.23 17.53
C GLU A 565 -5.87 -32.08 16.72
N GLN A 566 -5.54 -31.97 15.43
CA GLN A 566 -6.15 -30.99 14.54
C GLN A 566 -7.63 -31.33 14.27
N PRO A 567 -8.56 -30.36 14.36
CA PRO A 567 -9.95 -30.59 14.01
C PRO A 567 -10.12 -30.83 12.51
N LYS A 568 -10.73 -31.95 12.14
CA LYS A 568 -11.05 -32.34 10.75
C LYS A 568 -12.38 -31.71 10.31
N GLY A 569 -12.36 -30.49 9.77
CA GLY A 569 -13.54 -29.84 9.16
C GLY A 569 -13.18 -29.13 7.85
N PRO A 570 -14.11 -29.00 6.87
CA PRO A 570 -13.82 -28.40 5.57
C PRO A 570 -13.79 -26.86 5.61
N ILE A 571 -12.89 -26.29 4.80
CA ILE A 571 -12.64 -24.86 4.54
C ILE A 571 -13.80 -24.23 3.77
#